data_AF-A0A7W4A497-F1
#
_entry.id   AF-A0A7W4A497-F1
#
_cell.length_a   1.000
_cell.length_b   1.000
_cell.length_c   1.000
_cell.angle_alpha   90.00
_cell.angle_beta   90.00
_cell.angle_gamma   90.00
#
_symmetry.space_group_name_H-M   'P 1'
#
loop_
_entity.id
_entity.type
_entity.pdbx_description
1 polymer ?
#
loop_
_entity_poly.entity_id
_entity_poly.type
_entity_poly.pdbx_seq_one_letter_code
_entity_poly.pdbx_strand_id
1 'polypeptide(L)'
;MNPNEQYFNMAMCYIEIGKITSKRNWIWDRLPKWFPIGKVTPFSDVGDYQNANAYQLFHAIELYLKYAILNKEDKCWGHDVTNLYDKYTELYPSEDFHFEHPFDFSNYEVIPENIGEKELAEAHMAQFKISIMDQHLRYPSDNKTGGYSFSLSSCYFKEIEQKFMELHSKINNA
;
A
#
# COMPACT_ATOMS: atom_id res chain seq x y z
N MET A 1 26.56 -7.18 -1.63
CA MET A 1 25.10 -6.94 -1.75
C MET A 1 24.75 -5.95 -0.65
N ASN A 2 24.11 -4.84 -0.97
CA ASN A 2 23.71 -3.86 0.02
C ASN A 2 22.78 -4.54 1.04
N PRO A 3 23.07 -4.53 2.36
CA PRO A 3 22.23 -5.21 3.35
C PRO A 3 20.80 -4.66 3.38
N ASN A 4 20.59 -3.42 2.92
CA ASN A 4 19.28 -2.78 2.86
C ASN A 4 18.45 -3.27 1.66
N GLU A 5 19.07 -3.90 0.66
CA GLU A 5 18.44 -4.38 -0.56
C GLU A 5 17.28 -5.36 -0.29
N GLN A 6 17.32 -6.06 0.85
CA GLN A 6 16.22 -6.90 1.29
C GLN A 6 14.89 -6.15 1.41
N TYR A 7 14.92 -4.88 1.86
CA TYR A 7 13.72 -4.06 2.01
C TYR A 7 13.12 -3.70 0.64
N PHE A 8 13.97 -3.35 -0.33
CA PHE A 8 13.54 -3.12 -1.69
C PHE A 8 12.93 -4.37 -2.32
N ASN A 9 13.60 -5.51 -2.20
CA ASN A 9 13.09 -6.79 -2.70
C ASN A 9 11.74 -7.16 -2.08
N MET A 10 11.59 -6.96 -0.76
CA MET A 10 10.32 -7.19 -0.09
C MET A 10 9.23 -6.24 -0.60
N ALA A 11 9.53 -4.94 -0.78
CA ALA A 11 8.58 -3.98 -1.36
C ALA A 11 8.08 -4.46 -2.73
N MET A 12 8.99 -4.91 -3.60
CA MET A 12 8.64 -5.48 -4.91
C MET A 12 7.77 -6.74 -4.80
N CYS A 13 8.04 -7.63 -3.83
CA CYS A 13 7.18 -8.79 -3.59
C CYS A 13 5.74 -8.38 -3.20
N TYR A 14 5.59 -7.38 -2.33
CA TYR A 14 4.28 -6.86 -1.94
C TYR A 14 3.53 -6.22 -3.11
N ILE A 15 4.24 -5.51 -4.00
CA ILE A 15 3.67 -5.00 -5.24
C ILE A 15 3.17 -6.13 -6.16
N GLU A 16 3.96 -7.18 -6.36
CA GLU A 16 3.57 -8.33 -7.19
C GLU A 16 2.35 -9.07 -6.62
N ILE A 17 2.30 -9.28 -5.31
CA ILE A 17 1.12 -9.86 -4.64
C ILE A 17 -0.10 -8.99 -4.94
N GLY A 18 0.00 -7.67 -4.73
CA GLY A 18 -1.07 -6.71 -5.00
C GLY A 18 -1.53 -6.68 -6.47
N LYS A 19 -0.59 -6.79 -7.44
CA LYS A 19 -0.91 -6.91 -8.88
C LYS A 19 -1.72 -8.17 -9.20
N ILE A 20 -1.42 -9.28 -8.54
CA ILE A 20 -2.13 -10.55 -8.74
C ILE A 20 -3.52 -10.47 -8.12
N THR A 21 -3.63 -9.98 -6.89
CA THR A 21 -4.89 -9.95 -6.13
C THR A 21 -5.85 -8.85 -6.57
N SER A 22 -5.36 -7.78 -7.22
CA SER A 22 -6.19 -6.71 -7.80
C SER A 22 -6.78 -7.03 -9.18
N LYS A 23 -6.38 -8.13 -9.84
CA LYS A 23 -6.97 -8.53 -11.12
C LYS A 23 -8.39 -9.06 -10.92
N ARG A 24 -9.37 -8.37 -11.52
CA ARG A 24 -10.73 -8.89 -11.72
C ARG A 24 -10.61 -10.26 -12.40
N ASN A 25 -11.08 -11.32 -11.74
CA ASN A 25 -11.15 -12.71 -12.23
C ASN A 25 -10.00 -13.67 -11.91
N TRP A 26 -9.04 -13.33 -11.04
CA TRP A 26 -7.95 -14.27 -10.69
C TRP A 26 -8.44 -15.64 -10.15
N ILE A 27 -9.58 -15.66 -9.43
CA ILE A 27 -10.24 -16.90 -8.97
C ILE A 27 -10.96 -17.62 -10.11
N TRP A 28 -11.66 -16.89 -10.99
CA TRP A 28 -12.45 -17.46 -12.08
C TRP A 28 -11.58 -18.12 -13.15
N ASP A 29 -10.39 -17.57 -13.42
CA ASP A 29 -9.44 -18.11 -14.41
C ASP A 29 -8.72 -19.38 -13.92
N ARG A 30 -8.77 -19.67 -12.61
CA ARG A 30 -8.13 -20.85 -11.99
C ARG A 30 -9.09 -21.98 -11.65
N LEU A 31 -10.40 -21.75 -11.71
CA LEU A 31 -11.39 -22.79 -11.47
C LEU A 31 -11.53 -23.70 -12.70
N PRO A 32 -11.61 -25.03 -12.54
CA PRO A 32 -11.88 -25.94 -13.64
C PRO A 32 -13.22 -25.59 -14.32
N LYS A 33 -13.27 -25.60 -15.66
CA LYS A 33 -14.46 -25.20 -16.43
C LYS A 33 -15.74 -25.99 -16.11
N TRP A 34 -15.62 -27.15 -15.46
CA TRP A 34 -16.75 -27.98 -15.01
C TRP A 34 -17.30 -27.59 -13.63
N PHE A 35 -16.73 -26.59 -12.97
CA PHE A 35 -17.18 -26.15 -11.65
C PHE A 35 -18.53 -25.40 -11.76
N PRO A 36 -19.55 -25.71 -10.94
CA PRO A 36 -20.90 -25.21 -11.13
C PRO A 36 -21.00 -23.71 -10.79
N ILE A 37 -21.15 -22.89 -11.83
CA ILE A 37 -21.20 -21.41 -11.79
C ILE A 37 -22.45 -20.88 -11.05
N GLY A 38 -23.46 -21.73 -10.79
CA GLY A 38 -24.77 -21.31 -10.29
C GLY A 38 -24.99 -21.33 -8.77
N LYS A 39 -23.99 -21.68 -7.94
CA LYS A 39 -24.12 -21.72 -6.47
C LYS A 39 -22.98 -21.06 -5.70
N VAL A 40 -22.03 -20.46 -6.42
CA VAL A 40 -21.09 -19.54 -5.79
C VAL A 40 -21.80 -18.19 -5.88
N THR A 41 -22.38 -17.72 -4.78
CA THR A 41 -22.64 -16.29 -4.64
C THR A 41 -21.35 -15.60 -5.08
N PRO A 42 -21.36 -14.61 -5.98
CA PRO A 42 -20.16 -13.80 -6.21
C PRO A 42 -19.69 -13.44 -4.82
N PHE A 43 -18.50 -13.90 -4.41
CA PHE A 43 -18.01 -13.68 -3.06
C PHE A 43 -18.05 -12.17 -2.84
N SER A 44 -19.13 -11.73 -2.19
CA SER A 44 -19.36 -10.42 -1.63
C SER A 44 -18.35 -10.34 -0.50
N ASP A 45 -17.31 -9.50 -0.54
CA ASP A 45 -17.31 -8.16 -1.07
C ASP A 45 -16.07 -7.86 -1.94
N VAL A 46 -16.28 -7.14 -3.04
CA VAL A 46 -15.20 -6.45 -3.78
C VAL A 46 -14.38 -5.56 -2.82
N GLY A 47 -14.98 -5.12 -1.71
CA GLY A 47 -14.36 -4.35 -0.63
C GLY A 47 -13.27 -5.09 0.18
N ASP A 48 -13.41 -6.39 0.45
CA ASP A 48 -12.42 -7.13 1.26
C ASP A 48 -11.08 -7.28 0.52
N TYR A 49 -11.15 -7.53 -0.79
CA TYR A 49 -9.96 -7.54 -1.65
C TYR A 49 -9.36 -6.15 -1.81
N GLN A 50 -10.19 -5.10 -1.81
CA GLN A 50 -9.71 -3.73 -1.89
C GLN A 50 -8.89 -3.33 -0.65
N ASN A 51 -9.33 -3.71 0.55
CA ASN A 51 -8.55 -3.48 1.77
C ASN A 51 -7.24 -4.27 1.80
N ALA A 52 -7.31 -5.54 1.40
CA ALA A 52 -6.11 -6.38 1.30
C ALA A 52 -5.11 -5.80 0.29
N ASN A 53 -5.59 -5.33 -0.86
CA ASN A 53 -4.76 -4.66 -1.87
C ASN A 53 -4.19 -3.34 -1.34
N ALA A 54 -5.00 -2.50 -0.70
CA ALA A 54 -4.54 -1.26 -0.08
C ALA A 54 -3.44 -1.52 0.95
N TYR A 55 -3.60 -2.56 1.78
CA TYR A 55 -2.56 -2.97 2.70
C TYR A 55 -1.28 -3.44 2.00
N GLN A 56 -1.36 -4.25 0.93
CA GLN A 56 -0.17 -4.65 0.17
C GLN A 56 0.58 -3.42 -0.34
N LEU A 57 -0.14 -2.43 -0.89
CA LEU A 57 0.46 -1.22 -1.43
C LEU A 57 1.05 -0.33 -0.32
N PHE A 58 0.33 -0.15 0.78
CA PHE A 58 0.78 0.60 1.96
C PHE A 58 2.10 0.04 2.47
N HIS A 59 2.16 -1.28 2.65
CA HIS A 59 3.35 -1.91 3.18
C HIS A 59 4.51 -1.95 2.17
N ALA A 60 4.22 -2.05 0.87
CA ALA A 60 5.24 -1.87 -0.17
C ALA A 60 5.90 -0.49 -0.09
N ILE A 61 5.10 0.57 0.09
CA ILE A 61 5.59 1.95 0.26
C ILE A 61 6.42 2.08 1.53
N GLU A 62 5.93 1.57 2.66
CA GLU A 62 6.66 1.57 3.92
C GLU A 62 8.05 0.93 3.79
N LEU A 63 8.12 -0.25 3.17
CA LEU A 63 9.37 -0.98 2.96
C LEU A 63 10.31 -0.24 2.00
N TYR A 64 9.77 0.37 0.95
CA TYR A 64 10.58 1.15 0.01
C TYR A 64 11.19 2.38 0.67
N LEU A 65 10.40 3.12 1.47
CA LEU A 65 10.90 4.28 2.22
C LEU A 65 12.01 3.87 3.19
N LYS A 66 11.83 2.76 3.92
CA LYS A 66 12.87 2.20 4.80
C LYS A 66 14.14 1.86 4.04
N TYR A 67 14.03 1.22 2.87
CA TYR A 67 15.17 0.96 1.99
C TYR A 67 15.93 2.26 1.66
N ALA A 68 15.22 3.27 1.18
CA ALA A 68 15.83 4.52 0.73
C ALA A 68 16.49 5.30 1.88
N ILE A 69 15.84 5.38 3.05
CA ILE A 69 16.37 6.03 4.25
C ILE A 69 17.62 5.30 4.75
N LEU A 70 17.58 3.97 4.84
CA LEU A 70 18.72 3.17 5.31
C LEU A 70 19.95 3.25 4.39
N ASN A 71 19.81 3.72 3.15
CA ASN A 71 20.94 3.99 2.25
C ASN A 71 21.63 5.33 2.52
N LYS A 72 21.01 6.22 3.29
CA LYS A 72 21.62 7.49 3.73
C LYS A 72 21.90 7.53 5.23
N GLU A 73 21.21 6.70 6.01
CA GLU A 73 21.34 6.64 7.46
C GLU A 73 21.51 5.23 7.97
N ASP A 74 22.15 5.09 9.14
CA ASP A 74 22.40 3.79 9.75
C ASP A 74 21.14 3.11 10.32
N LYS A 75 20.07 3.87 10.56
CA LYS A 75 18.87 3.38 11.27
C LYS A 75 17.59 4.02 10.75
N CYS A 76 16.54 3.20 10.64
CA CYS A 76 15.19 3.63 10.35
C CYS A 76 14.20 2.87 11.25
N TRP A 77 13.36 3.60 11.99
CA TRP A 77 12.40 3.03 12.95
C TRP A 77 10.97 3.48 12.64
N GLY A 78 10.00 2.70 13.09
CA GLY A 78 8.58 3.02 12.94
C GLY A 78 7.93 2.44 11.69
N HIS A 79 6.62 2.62 11.60
CA HIS A 79 5.76 2.12 10.52
C HIS A 79 4.84 3.22 9.96
N ASP A 80 4.95 4.45 10.48
CA ASP A 80 4.14 5.57 10.01
C ASP A 80 4.68 6.05 8.66
N VAL A 81 3.94 5.75 7.59
CA VAL A 81 4.31 6.10 6.21
C VAL A 81 4.48 7.60 6.03
N THR A 82 3.70 8.43 6.71
CA THR A 82 3.82 9.90 6.67
C THR A 82 5.20 10.34 7.14
N ASN A 83 5.58 9.91 8.36
CA ASN A 83 6.86 10.28 8.96
C ASN A 83 8.04 9.72 8.15
N LEU A 84 7.87 8.51 7.59
CA LEU A 84 8.88 7.91 6.70
C LEU A 84 9.01 8.69 5.39
N TYR A 85 7.91 9.17 4.83
CA TYR A 85 7.90 9.94 3.59
C TYR A 85 8.51 11.33 3.80
N ASP A 86 8.14 12.03 4.88
CA ASP A 86 8.76 13.31 5.27
C ASP A 86 10.28 13.16 5.37
N LYS A 87 10.74 12.16 6.13
CA LYS A 87 12.17 11.89 6.27
C LYS A 87 12.85 11.52 4.94
N TYR A 88 12.16 10.77 4.09
CA TYR A 88 12.66 10.46 2.75
C TYR A 88 12.86 11.75 1.93
N THR A 89 11.89 12.67 1.95
CA THR A 89 11.99 13.94 1.20
C THR A 89 13.10 14.85 1.75
N GLU A 90 13.38 14.82 3.06
CA GLU A 90 14.52 15.53 3.64
C GLU A 90 15.87 14.97 3.15
N LEU A 91 15.98 13.64 3.02
CA LEU A 91 17.21 12.97 2.57
C LEU A 91 17.40 13.02 1.05
N TYR A 92 16.30 13.12 0.29
CA TYR A 92 16.28 13.18 -1.17
C TYR A 92 15.45 14.38 -1.66
N PRO A 93 15.94 15.63 -1.46
CA PRO A 93 15.16 16.84 -1.73
C PRO A 93 15.04 17.19 -3.23
N SER A 94 15.75 16.47 -4.12
CA SER A 94 15.62 16.71 -5.56
C SER A 94 14.30 16.14 -6.06
N GLU A 95 13.63 16.91 -6.93
CA GLU A 95 12.41 16.50 -7.63
C GLU A 95 12.57 15.17 -8.39
N ASP A 96 13.80 14.83 -8.80
CA ASP A 96 14.10 13.56 -9.45
C ASP A 96 13.81 12.33 -8.58
N PHE A 97 13.72 12.54 -7.25
CA PHE A 97 13.39 11.51 -6.27
C PHE A 97 11.95 11.58 -5.80
N HIS A 98 11.18 12.59 -6.19
CA HIS A 98 9.78 12.70 -5.79
C HIS A 98 8.92 11.59 -6.42
N PHE A 99 7.96 11.06 -5.65
CA PHE A 99 6.93 10.15 -6.14
C PHE A 99 5.63 10.29 -5.35
N GLU A 100 4.50 10.26 -6.04
CA GLU A 100 3.18 10.31 -5.43
C GLU A 100 2.76 8.92 -4.91
N HIS A 101 1.98 8.89 -3.82
CA HIS A 101 1.39 7.65 -3.33
C HIS A 101 -0.02 7.87 -2.76
N PRO A 102 -0.92 6.87 -2.82
CA PRO A 102 -2.35 7.04 -2.47
C PRO A 102 -2.63 7.13 -0.96
N PHE A 103 -1.57 7.21 -0.15
CA PHE A 103 -1.65 7.32 1.32
C PHE A 103 -1.09 8.65 1.81
N ASP A 104 -0.87 9.60 0.91
CA ASP A 104 -0.57 10.98 1.26
C ASP A 104 -1.89 11.75 1.35
N PHE A 105 -2.22 12.16 2.57
CA PHE A 105 -3.42 12.96 2.89
C PHE A 105 -3.05 14.39 3.28
N SER A 106 -1.81 14.82 3.07
CA SER A 106 -1.35 16.19 3.39
C SER A 106 -2.17 17.27 2.69
N ASN A 107 -2.66 16.98 1.49
CA ASN A 107 -3.49 17.86 0.67
C ASN A 107 -5.00 17.59 0.81
N TYR A 108 -5.43 16.78 1.79
CA TYR A 108 -6.84 16.48 1.99
C TYR A 108 -7.56 17.65 2.67
N GLU A 109 -8.44 18.32 1.94
CA GLU A 109 -9.35 19.32 2.48
C GLU A 109 -10.71 18.69 2.79
N VAL A 110 -11.13 18.79 4.04
CA VAL A 110 -12.46 18.34 4.50
C VAL A 110 -13.53 19.17 3.80
N ILE A 111 -14.50 18.49 3.20
CA ILE A 111 -15.63 19.16 2.56
C ILE A 111 -16.60 19.58 3.68
N PRO A 112 -16.87 20.88 3.88
CA PRO A 112 -17.67 21.38 5.01
C PRO A 112 -19.06 20.73 5.14
N GLU A 113 -19.60 20.24 4.02
CA GLU A 113 -20.90 19.58 3.94
C GLU A 113 -20.91 18.14 4.51
N ASN A 114 -19.75 17.48 4.68
CA ASN A 114 -19.63 16.15 5.28
C ASN A 114 -19.23 16.25 6.77
N ILE A 115 -20.21 16.48 7.62
CA ILE A 115 -20.03 16.48 9.09
C ILE A 115 -19.46 15.12 9.54
N GLY A 116 -18.27 15.12 10.16
CA GLY A 116 -17.60 13.91 10.67
C GLY A 116 -16.51 13.33 9.77
N GLU A 117 -16.25 13.93 8.61
CA GLU A 117 -15.32 13.40 7.60
C GLU A 117 -13.85 13.40 8.05
N LYS A 118 -13.45 14.41 8.82
CA LYS A 118 -12.12 14.45 9.45
C LYS A 118 -11.92 13.29 10.43
N GLU A 119 -12.88 13.06 11.33
CA GLU A 119 -12.81 11.93 12.26
C GLU A 119 -12.84 10.58 11.51
N LEU A 120 -13.55 10.48 10.38
CA LEU A 120 -13.56 9.29 9.54
C LEU A 120 -12.21 9.05 8.86
N ALA A 121 -11.57 10.08 8.31
CA ALA A 121 -10.24 9.99 7.72
C ALA A 121 -9.17 9.63 8.76
N GLU A 122 -9.20 10.25 9.94
CA GLU A 122 -8.30 9.95 11.06
C GLU A 122 -8.53 8.53 11.60
N ALA A 123 -9.79 8.10 11.78
CA ALA A 123 -10.13 6.75 12.20
C ALA A 123 -9.70 5.71 11.16
N HIS A 124 -9.86 6.01 9.88
CA HIS A 124 -9.40 5.17 8.78
C HIS A 124 -7.88 5.04 8.81
N MET A 125 -7.15 6.14 9.02
CA MET A 125 -5.70 6.11 9.12
C MET A 125 -5.21 5.35 10.36
N ALA A 126 -5.92 5.46 11.47
CA ALA A 126 -5.63 4.71 12.68
C ALA A 126 -5.70 3.17 12.45
N GLN A 127 -6.51 2.69 11.50
CA GLN A 127 -6.58 1.26 11.16
C GLN A 127 -5.25 0.74 10.56
N PHE A 128 -4.43 1.62 9.99
CA PHE A 128 -3.11 1.27 9.45
C PHE A 128 -1.97 1.53 10.46
N LYS A 129 -2.24 2.20 11.59
CA LYS A 129 -1.25 2.61 12.63
C LYS A 129 -1.31 1.76 13.90
N ILE A 130 -1.30 0.43 13.79
CA ILE A 130 -1.47 -0.46 14.97
C ILE A 130 -0.14 -0.71 15.69
N SER A 131 -0.12 -0.49 17.01
CA SER A 131 1.08 -0.51 17.88
C SER A 131 1.65 -1.91 18.20
N ILE A 132 0.87 -2.97 18.00
CA ILE A 132 1.26 -4.37 18.21
C ILE A 132 0.45 -5.17 17.18
N MET A 133 1.02 -5.49 16.02
CA MET A 133 0.22 -6.14 14.96
C MET A 133 0.56 -7.62 14.85
N ASP A 134 -0.32 -8.43 15.42
CA ASP A 134 -0.38 -9.87 15.19
C ASP A 134 -0.70 -10.14 13.71
N GLN A 135 0.11 -10.97 13.07
CA GLN A 135 0.04 -11.32 11.64
C GLN A 135 -1.34 -11.86 11.23
N HIS A 136 -2.12 -12.33 12.20
CA HIS A 136 -3.45 -12.92 12.03
C HIS A 136 -4.60 -11.91 11.92
N LEU A 137 -4.38 -10.61 12.18
CA LEU A 137 -5.38 -9.53 12.06
C LEU A 137 -5.46 -8.91 10.66
N ARG A 138 -4.89 -9.56 9.63
CA ARG A 138 -4.93 -9.10 8.21
C ARG A 138 -6.34 -9.00 7.59
N TYR A 139 -7.41 -9.20 8.35
CA TYR A 139 -8.79 -8.99 7.91
C TYR A 139 -9.65 -8.46 9.06
N PRO A 140 -10.46 -7.40 8.86
CA PRO A 140 -11.67 -7.23 9.66
C PRO A 140 -12.63 -8.37 9.29
N SER A 141 -13.20 -9.07 10.26
CA SER A 141 -14.35 -9.97 10.03
C SER A 141 -15.64 -9.21 9.73
N ASP A 142 -15.61 -7.89 9.88
CA ASP A 142 -16.78 -7.03 9.90
C ASP A 142 -16.51 -5.81 9.01
N ASN A 143 -17.48 -5.45 8.15
CA ASN A 143 -17.49 -4.36 7.16
C ASN A 143 -17.27 -2.92 7.72
N LYS A 144 -16.30 -2.72 8.61
CA LYS A 144 -16.03 -1.48 9.34
C LYS A 144 -14.80 -0.76 8.77
N THR A 145 -14.74 -0.54 7.46
CA THR A 145 -13.75 0.36 6.85
C THR A 145 -14.06 1.85 7.01
N GLY A 146 -15.03 2.22 7.87
CA GLY A 146 -15.47 3.61 7.98
C GLY A 146 -16.11 4.15 6.69
N GLY A 147 -16.53 3.27 5.78
CA GLY A 147 -17.17 3.65 4.51
C GLY A 147 -16.21 3.97 3.36
N TYR A 148 -14.88 3.96 3.57
CA TYR A 148 -13.91 4.14 2.50
C TYR A 148 -13.59 2.79 1.83
N SER A 149 -13.87 2.69 0.53
CA SER A 149 -13.42 1.58 -0.32
C SER A 149 -12.33 2.08 -1.25
N PHE A 150 -11.10 1.63 -1.08
CA PHE A 150 -10.04 1.94 -2.03
C PHE A 150 -10.24 1.14 -3.32
N SER A 151 -10.67 1.78 -4.39
CA SER A 151 -10.67 1.16 -5.71
C SER A 151 -9.28 1.23 -6.34
N LEU A 152 -8.33 0.49 -5.76
CA LEU A 152 -7.00 0.34 -6.33
C LEU A 152 -7.08 -0.60 -7.52
N SER A 153 -6.99 -0.02 -8.71
CA SER A 153 -6.84 -0.80 -9.94
C SER A 153 -5.42 -1.35 -10.05
N SER A 154 -5.25 -2.45 -10.79
CA SER A 154 -3.95 -3.08 -10.99
C SER A 154 -2.92 -2.19 -11.69
N CYS A 155 -3.35 -1.10 -12.35
CA CYS A 155 -2.42 -0.15 -12.98
C CYS A 155 -1.65 0.69 -11.95
N TYR A 156 -2.23 1.02 -10.78
CA TYR A 156 -1.52 1.75 -9.73
C TYR A 156 -0.30 0.99 -9.19
N PHE A 157 -0.44 -0.32 -8.98
CA PHE A 157 0.70 -1.14 -8.56
C PHE A 157 1.83 -1.15 -9.58
N LYS A 158 1.49 -1.14 -10.87
CA LYS A 158 2.47 -1.11 -11.96
C LYS A 158 3.18 0.24 -12.03
N GLU A 159 2.45 1.33 -11.85
CA GLU A 159 3.01 2.70 -11.81
C GLU A 159 4.00 2.85 -10.64
N ILE A 160 3.60 2.41 -9.44
CA ILE A 160 4.48 2.43 -8.25
C ILE A 160 5.69 1.52 -8.44
N GLU A 161 5.54 0.32 -9.00
CA GLU A 161 6.67 -0.56 -9.33
C GLU A 161 7.67 0.12 -10.27
N GLN A 162 7.19 0.74 -11.35
CA GLN A 162 8.05 1.43 -12.30
C GLN A 162 8.82 2.56 -11.63
N LYS A 163 8.14 3.34 -10.81
CA LYS A 163 8.75 4.44 -10.08
C LYS A 163 9.77 3.96 -9.06
N PHE A 164 9.47 2.91 -8.30
CA PHE A 164 10.42 2.31 -7.34
C PHE A 164 11.67 1.78 -8.03
N MET A 165 11.55 1.13 -9.18
CA MET A 165 12.69 0.66 -9.96
C MET A 165 13.54 1.82 -10.51
N GLU A 166 12.90 2.88 -11.01
CA GLU A 166 13.60 4.09 -11.48
C GLU A 166 14.42 4.72 -10.35
N LEU A 167 13.77 4.96 -9.20
CA LEU A 167 14.38 5.59 -8.04
C LEU A 167 15.46 4.69 -7.41
N HIS A 168 15.25 3.38 -7.36
CA HIS A 168 16.27 2.41 -6.92
C HIS A 168 17.54 2.50 -7.78
N SER A 169 17.38 2.57 -9.11
CA SER A 169 18.52 2.78 -10.01
C SER A 169 19.24 4.09 -9.72
N LYS A 170 18.51 5.19 -9.48
CA LYS A 170 19.11 6.48 -9.13
C LYS A 170 19.86 6.42 -7.79
N ILE A 171 19.28 5.82 -6.76
CA ILE A 171 19.87 5.70 -5.41
C ILE A 171 21.18 4.91 -5.46
N ASN A 172 21.24 3.82 -6.24
CA ASN A 172 22.45 2.98 -6.29
C ASN A 172 23.53 3.51 -7.25
N ASN A 173 23.20 4.46 -8.13
CA ASN A 173 24.14 5.07 -9.08
C ASN A 173 24.60 6.48 -8.65
N ALA A 174 24.12 7.00 -7.52
CA ALA A 174 24.48 8.28 -6.93
C ALA A 174 25.57 8.14 -5.86
#